data_AF-A0A0U3NBJ0-F1
#
_entry.id   AF-A0A0U3NBJ0-F1
#
_cell.length_a   1.000
_cell.length_b   1.000
_cell.length_c   1.000
_cell.angle_alpha   90.00
_cell.angle_beta   90.00
_cell.angle_gamma   90.00
#
_symmetry.space_group_name_H-M   'P 1'
#
loop_
_entity.id
_entity.type
_entity.pdbx_description
1 polymer ?
#
loop_
_entity_poly.entity_id
_entity_poly.type
_entity_poly.pdbx_seq_one_letter_code
_entity_poly.pdbx_strand_id
1 'polypeptide(L)'
;MRVLIFLTGILATVLPAQAEEVVKAGDFYLISRQVDGTFHGSHQVLEEQAAGYVAVAYCGRRVWVRPKSVAWSLIEVENKRVVGLEYSNGRGWVEVCAKAEKHVSMADIGSDEDPLVVSNDTPAAMTPPGSKLSRISEAFANKSGGKPKGTYHQQ
;
A
#
# COMPACT_ATOMS: atom_id res chain seq x y z
N MET A 1 50.10 -22.09 -61.02
CA MET A 1 49.36 -22.32 -59.75
C MET A 1 48.88 -20.98 -59.23
N ARG A 2 47.56 -20.76 -59.19
CA ARG A 2 46.91 -19.52 -58.71
C ARG A 2 46.64 -19.67 -57.21
N VAL A 3 47.17 -18.76 -56.40
CA VAL A 3 46.89 -18.67 -54.96
C VAL A 3 45.74 -17.67 -54.79
N LEU A 4 44.57 -18.16 -54.36
CA LEU A 4 43.42 -17.34 -54.00
C LEU A 4 43.50 -17.03 -52.50
N ILE A 5 43.83 -15.79 -52.17
CA ILE A 5 43.76 -15.26 -50.80
C ILE A 5 42.35 -14.73 -50.60
N PHE A 6 41.52 -15.44 -49.82
CA PHE A 6 40.23 -14.94 -49.37
C PHE A 6 40.44 -14.05 -48.13
N LEU A 7 40.20 -12.75 -48.30
CA LEU A 7 40.16 -11.77 -47.22
C LEU A 7 38.76 -11.81 -46.58
N THR A 8 38.61 -12.48 -45.44
CA THR A 8 37.36 -12.46 -44.66
C THR A 8 37.34 -11.21 -43.77
N GLY A 9 36.58 -10.19 -44.18
CA GLY A 9 36.26 -9.04 -43.35
C GLY A 9 35.24 -9.41 -42.28
N ILE A 10 35.60 -9.24 -41.00
CA ILE A 10 34.69 -9.39 -39.86
C ILE A 10 34.04 -8.02 -39.62
N LEU A 11 32.78 -7.88 -40.00
CA LEU A 11 31.96 -6.71 -39.72
C LEU A 11 31.34 -6.87 -38.32
N ALA A 12 31.95 -6.24 -37.31
CA ALA A 12 31.42 -6.21 -35.95
C ALA A 12 30.24 -5.22 -35.87
N THR A 13 29.01 -5.73 -35.93
CA THR A 13 27.81 -4.93 -35.68
C THR A 13 27.66 -4.70 -34.17
N VAL A 14 27.96 -3.47 -33.74
CA VAL A 14 27.67 -3.00 -32.38
C VAL A 14 26.17 -2.70 -32.31
N LEU A 15 25.38 -3.65 -31.80
CA LEU A 15 23.98 -3.41 -31.49
C LEU A 15 23.90 -2.52 -30.23
N PRO A 16 23.11 -1.44 -30.23
CA PRO A 16 22.84 -0.69 -29.01
C PRO A 16 22.04 -1.60 -28.08
N ALA A 17 22.63 -1.96 -26.95
CA ALA A 17 21.90 -2.59 -25.86
C ALA A 17 20.87 -1.57 -25.35
N GLN A 18 19.60 -1.75 -25.75
CA GLN A 18 18.48 -1.08 -25.11
C GLN A 18 18.40 -1.65 -23.70
N ALA A 19 19.02 -0.97 -22.73
CA ALA A 19 18.76 -1.22 -21.33
C ALA A 19 17.34 -0.72 -21.07
N GLU A 20 16.36 -1.62 -21.24
CA GLU A 20 15.02 -1.42 -20.73
C GLU A 20 15.18 -1.34 -19.21
N GLU A 21 15.20 -0.11 -18.68
CA GLU A 21 15.12 0.12 -17.24
C GLU A 21 13.75 -0.41 -16.82
N VAL A 22 13.71 -1.67 -16.42
CA VAL A 22 12.55 -2.28 -15.77
C VAL A 22 12.43 -1.57 -14.43
N VAL A 23 11.78 -0.41 -14.44
CA VAL A 23 11.31 0.24 -13.24
C VAL A 23 10.34 -0.75 -12.62
N LYS A 24 10.83 -1.51 -11.65
CA LYS A 24 9.99 -2.39 -10.84
C LYS A 24 8.84 -1.52 -10.36
N ALA A 25 7.60 -1.88 -10.72
CA ALA A 25 6.43 -1.20 -10.18
C ALA A 25 6.62 -1.13 -8.67
N GLY A 26 6.60 0.08 -8.10
CA GLY A 26 6.74 0.25 -6.66
C GLY A 26 5.60 -0.46 -5.94
N ASP A 27 5.70 -0.54 -4.61
CA ASP A 27 4.64 -1.15 -3.81
C ASP A 27 3.28 -0.51 -4.14
N PHE A 28 2.25 -1.35 -4.28
CA PHE A 28 0.90 -0.91 -4.57
C PHE A 28 0.17 -0.55 -3.27
N TYR A 29 -0.71 0.44 -3.35
CA TYR A 29 -1.50 0.90 -2.23
C TYR A 29 -2.91 1.26 -2.68
N LEU A 30 -3.89 0.94 -1.85
CA LEU A 30 -5.18 1.63 -1.88
C LEU A 30 -4.99 2.99 -1.24
N ILE A 31 -5.24 4.06 -1.98
CA ILE A 31 -5.13 5.44 -1.53
C ILE A 31 -6.52 6.05 -1.46
N SER A 32 -6.88 6.60 -0.30
CA SER A 32 -8.10 7.38 -0.09
C SER A 32 -7.77 8.87 -0.12
N ARG A 33 -8.56 9.63 -0.88
CA ARG A 33 -8.47 11.09 -1.02
C ARG A 33 -9.82 11.74 -0.82
N GLN A 34 -9.81 12.97 -0.31
CA GLN A 34 -10.96 13.86 -0.37
C GLN A 34 -11.31 14.19 -1.83
N VAL A 35 -12.49 14.76 -2.05
CA VAL A 35 -12.98 15.13 -3.39
C VAL A 35 -12.06 16.15 -4.08
N ASP A 36 -11.33 16.96 -3.31
CA ASP A 36 -10.34 17.92 -3.80
C ASP A 36 -8.96 17.30 -4.10
N GLY A 37 -8.81 15.97 -3.92
CA GLY A 37 -7.56 15.24 -4.12
C GLY A 37 -6.64 15.20 -2.89
N THR A 38 -7.00 15.86 -1.79
CA THR A 38 -6.22 15.85 -0.55
C THR A 38 -6.15 14.44 0.02
N PHE A 39 -4.94 13.97 0.30
CA PHE A 39 -4.69 12.64 0.87
C PHE A 39 -5.39 12.46 2.23
N HIS A 40 -5.99 11.30 2.43
CA HIS A 40 -6.62 10.92 3.70
C HIS A 40 -5.94 9.70 4.34
N GLY A 41 -5.69 8.64 3.58
CA GLY A 41 -5.12 7.41 4.11
C GLY A 41 -4.68 6.43 3.02
N SER A 42 -3.87 5.45 3.39
CA SER A 42 -3.35 4.44 2.48
C SER A 42 -3.24 3.07 3.12
N HIS A 43 -3.58 2.00 2.39
CA HIS A 43 -3.36 0.62 2.79
C HIS A 43 -2.54 -0.13 1.74
N GLN A 44 -1.55 -0.91 2.20
CA GLN A 44 -0.67 -1.66 1.31
C GLN A 44 -1.40 -2.81 0.61
N VAL A 45 -1.07 -2.99 -0.66
CA VAL A 45 -1.52 -4.07 -1.53
C VAL A 45 -0.30 -4.81 -2.03
N LEU A 46 -0.34 -6.14 -2.00
CA LEU A 46 0.77 -6.99 -2.40
C LEU A 46 0.51 -7.62 -3.76
N GLU A 47 1.56 -7.77 -4.55
CA GLU A 47 1.54 -8.53 -5.80
C GLU A 47 1.75 -10.03 -5.60
N GLU A 48 2.05 -10.45 -4.36
CA GLU A 48 2.28 -11.84 -3.99
C GLU A 48 1.50 -12.21 -2.73
N GLN A 49 1.24 -13.50 -2.57
CA GLN A 49 0.51 -14.02 -1.42
C GLN A 49 1.31 -13.87 -0.12
N ALA A 50 0.64 -13.39 0.93
CA ALA A 50 1.18 -13.34 2.28
C ALA A 50 0.14 -13.77 3.32
N ALA A 51 0.63 -14.19 4.49
CA ALA A 51 -0.24 -14.61 5.59
C ALA A 51 -1.17 -13.47 6.03
N GLY A 52 -2.47 -13.77 6.16
CA GLY A 52 -3.50 -12.79 6.52
C GLY A 52 -3.91 -11.84 5.40
N TYR A 53 -3.52 -12.14 4.15
CA TYR A 53 -4.01 -11.46 2.95
C TYR A 53 -4.90 -12.41 2.14
N VAL A 54 -5.90 -11.84 1.48
CA VAL A 54 -6.84 -12.53 0.59
C VAL A 54 -6.66 -12.02 -0.83
N ALA A 55 -6.85 -12.90 -1.81
CA ALA A 55 -6.75 -12.53 -3.21
C ALA A 55 -8.03 -11.83 -3.66
N VAL A 56 -7.90 -10.64 -4.25
CA VAL A 56 -9.01 -9.87 -4.84
C VAL A 56 -8.59 -9.35 -6.21
N ALA A 57 -9.53 -8.82 -6.99
CA ALA A 57 -9.26 -8.25 -8.29
C ALA A 57 -9.65 -6.77 -8.36
N TYR A 58 -8.68 -5.88 -8.53
CA TYR A 58 -8.94 -4.47 -8.84
C TYR A 58 -8.71 -4.22 -10.32
N CYS A 59 -9.71 -3.72 -11.04
CA CYS A 59 -9.63 -3.50 -12.49
C CYS A 59 -9.12 -4.73 -13.27
N GLY A 60 -9.50 -5.95 -12.83
CA GLY A 60 -9.06 -7.20 -13.43
C GLY A 60 -7.65 -7.67 -13.04
N ARG A 61 -6.88 -6.87 -12.29
CA ARG A 61 -5.59 -7.27 -11.73
C ARG A 61 -5.77 -8.00 -10.42
N ARG A 62 -5.34 -9.26 -10.37
CA ARG A 62 -5.30 -10.03 -9.13
C ARG A 62 -4.17 -9.54 -8.23
N VAL A 63 -4.51 -9.21 -6.99
CA VAL A 63 -3.60 -8.75 -5.94
C VAL A 63 -3.99 -9.36 -4.61
N TRP A 64 -3.15 -9.18 -3.59
CA TRP A 64 -3.38 -9.65 -2.23
C TRP A 64 -3.55 -8.46 -1.30
N VAL A 65 -4.67 -8.42 -0.59
CA VAL A 65 -5.01 -7.35 0.36
C VAL A 65 -5.46 -7.92 1.69
N ARG A 66 -5.37 -7.13 2.76
CA ARG A 66 -5.99 -7.52 4.03
C ARG A 66 -7.51 -7.39 3.91
N PRO A 67 -8.31 -8.31 4.46
CA PRO A 67 -9.78 -8.19 4.49
C PRO A 67 -10.26 -6.83 5.02
N LYS A 68 -9.64 -6.37 6.12
CA LYS A 68 -9.86 -5.04 6.70
C LYS A 68 -9.59 -3.88 5.74
N SER A 69 -8.66 -4.02 4.80
CA SER A 69 -8.38 -2.98 3.80
C SER A 69 -9.48 -2.86 2.75
N VAL A 70 -10.12 -3.98 2.37
CA VAL A 70 -11.30 -3.98 1.50
C VAL A 70 -12.46 -3.31 2.23
N ALA A 71 -12.76 -3.76 3.45
CA ALA A 71 -13.82 -3.18 4.26
C ALA A 71 -13.63 -1.66 4.48
N TRP A 72 -12.41 -1.25 4.82
CA TRP A 72 -12.04 0.17 4.91
C TRP A 72 -12.33 0.93 3.62
N SER A 73 -11.94 0.41 2.46
CA SER A 73 -12.16 1.11 1.17
C SER A 73 -13.64 1.36 0.87
N LEU A 74 -14.53 0.45 1.27
CA LEU A 74 -15.98 0.61 1.11
C LEU A 74 -16.49 1.76 2.00
N ILE A 75 -16.06 1.81 3.27
CA ILE A 75 -16.43 2.86 4.23
C ILE A 75 -15.90 4.23 3.80
N GLU A 76 -14.71 4.30 3.22
CA GLU A 76 -14.14 5.58 2.74
C GLU A 76 -15.07 6.24 1.72
N VAL A 77 -15.70 5.46 0.83
CA VAL A 77 -16.65 5.98 -0.16
C VAL A 77 -17.97 6.40 0.48
N GLU A 78 -18.45 5.69 1.50
CA GLU A 78 -19.58 6.15 2.33
C GLU A 78 -19.30 7.52 2.96
N ASN A 79 -18.06 7.72 3.43
CA ASN A 79 -17.52 8.98 3.94
C ASN A 79 -17.20 10.03 2.86
N LYS A 80 -17.70 9.85 1.63
CA LYS A 80 -17.57 10.77 0.49
C LYS A 80 -16.13 11.00 0.03
N ARG A 81 -15.27 9.99 0.19
CA ARG A 81 -13.90 9.99 -0.34
C ARG A 81 -13.81 9.17 -1.62
N VAL A 82 -12.69 9.31 -2.30
CA VAL A 82 -12.35 8.57 -3.51
C VAL A 82 -11.23 7.61 -3.15
N VAL A 83 -11.37 6.34 -3.54
CA VAL A 83 -10.35 5.32 -3.34
C VAL A 83 -9.79 4.85 -4.67
N GLY A 84 -8.47 4.91 -4.82
CA GLY A 84 -7.74 4.42 -6.01
C GLY A 84 -6.69 3.39 -5.64
N LEU A 85 -6.39 2.45 -6.54
CA LEU A 85 -5.19 1.63 -6.47
C LEU A 85 -4.07 2.38 -7.17
N GLU A 86 -3.03 2.76 -6.42
CA GLU A 86 -1.90 3.54 -6.91
C GLU A 86 -0.58 2.80 -6.59
N TYR A 87 0.48 3.05 -7.37
CA TYR A 87 1.85 2.70 -6.96
C TYR A 87 2.76 3.93 -7.06
N SER A 88 3.86 3.92 -6.30
CA SER A 88 4.88 4.96 -6.42
C SER A 88 5.92 4.60 -7.47
N ASN A 89 6.21 5.50 -8.39
CA ASN A 89 7.30 5.34 -9.38
C ASN A 89 8.56 6.15 -9.01
N GLY A 90 8.67 6.61 -7.77
CA GLY A 90 9.76 7.47 -7.29
C GLY A 90 9.64 8.95 -7.67
N ARG A 91 8.76 9.32 -8.61
CA ARG A 91 8.46 10.71 -9.01
C ARG A 91 7.07 11.18 -8.58
N GLY A 92 6.20 10.26 -8.21
CA GLY A 92 4.85 10.53 -7.76
C GLY A 92 4.06 9.25 -7.63
N TRP A 93 2.75 9.43 -7.50
CA TRP A 93 1.78 8.34 -7.48
C TRP A 93 1.20 8.16 -8.87
N VAL A 94 1.12 6.90 -9.31
CA VAL A 94 0.51 6.52 -10.57
C VAL A 94 -0.74 5.71 -10.25
N GLU A 95 -1.90 6.23 -10.66
CA GLU A 95 -3.18 5.54 -10.51
C GLU A 95 -3.28 4.41 -11.53
N VAL A 96 -3.62 3.22 -11.06
CA VAL A 96 -3.77 1.98 -11.84
C VAL A 96 -5.22 1.53 -11.91
N CYS A 97 -5.99 1.81 -10.86
CA CYS A 97 -7.42 1.53 -10.83
C CYS A 97 -8.14 2.66 -10.10
N ALA A 98 -8.81 3.52 -10.87
CA ALA A 98 -9.70 4.54 -10.33
C ALA A 98 -10.94 3.88 -9.71
N LYS A 99 -11.45 4.42 -8.60
CA LYS A 99 -12.66 3.92 -7.91
C LYS A 99 -12.54 2.41 -7.63
N ALA A 100 -11.42 2.05 -7.01
CA ALA A 100 -11.03 0.67 -6.77
C ALA A 100 -12.11 -0.10 -5.97
N GLU A 101 -12.85 0.58 -5.10
CA GLU A 101 -13.94 -0.01 -4.31
C GLU A 101 -15.02 -0.67 -5.17
N LYS A 102 -15.19 -0.26 -6.43
CA LYS A 102 -16.23 -0.80 -7.32
C LYS A 102 -15.93 -2.19 -7.85
N HIS A 103 -14.69 -2.64 -7.71
CA HIS A 103 -14.22 -3.91 -8.24
C HIS A 103 -14.18 -5.02 -7.18
N VAL A 104 -14.49 -4.67 -5.92
CA VAL A 104 -14.44 -5.59 -4.79
C VAL A 104 -15.67 -5.43 -3.92
N SER A 105 -15.93 -6.44 -3.10
CA SER A 105 -17.04 -6.54 -2.18
C SER A 105 -16.65 -7.32 -0.94
N MET A 106 -17.51 -7.33 0.08
CA MET A 106 -17.31 -8.15 1.27
C MET A 106 -17.32 -9.65 0.95
N ALA A 107 -18.08 -10.07 -0.07
CA ALA A 107 -18.11 -11.46 -0.53
C ALA A 107 -16.75 -11.93 -1.07
N ASP A 108 -15.97 -11.03 -1.70
CA ASP A 108 -14.63 -11.37 -2.23
C ASP A 108 -13.61 -11.68 -1.13
N ILE A 109 -13.87 -11.20 0.09
CA ILE A 109 -13.06 -11.50 1.28
C ILE A 109 -13.70 -12.60 2.15
N GLY A 110 -14.77 -13.22 1.67
CA GLY A 110 -15.48 -14.31 2.36
C GLY A 110 -16.24 -13.86 3.61
N SER A 111 -16.71 -12.61 3.65
CA SER A 111 -17.48 -12.08 4.78
C SER A 111 -18.82 -11.52 4.30
N ASP A 112 -19.86 -11.80 5.08
CA ASP A 112 -21.19 -11.18 4.94
C ASP A 112 -21.45 -10.12 6.03
N GLU A 113 -20.43 -9.81 6.84
CA GLU A 113 -20.53 -8.81 7.90
C GLU A 113 -20.52 -7.38 7.37
N ASP A 114 -21.01 -6.46 8.19
CA ASP A 114 -20.93 -5.02 7.91
C ASP A 114 -19.45 -4.59 7.76
N PRO A 115 -19.09 -3.87 6.68
CA PRO A 115 -17.74 -3.34 6.48
C PRO A 115 -17.20 -2.60 7.72
N LEU A 116 -18.04 -1.87 8.45
CA LEU A 116 -17.65 -1.15 9.65
C LEU A 116 -17.17 -2.06 10.77
N VAL A 117 -17.74 -3.25 10.91
CA VAL A 117 -17.31 -4.25 11.91
C VAL A 117 -15.94 -4.79 11.52
N VAL A 118 -15.80 -5.29 10.29
CA VAL A 118 -14.55 -5.86 9.77
C VAL A 118 -13.41 -4.83 9.72
N SER A 119 -13.74 -3.57 9.42
CA SER A 119 -12.78 -2.47 9.41
C SER A 119 -12.32 -2.08 10.80
N ASN A 120 -13.17 -2.18 11.82
CA ASN A 120 -12.79 -1.88 13.21
C ASN A 120 -12.14 -3.07 13.92
N ASP A 121 -12.36 -4.28 13.42
CA ASP A 121 -11.79 -5.47 14.00
C ASP A 121 -10.27 -5.37 14.10
N THR A 122 -9.82 -5.54 15.34
CA THR A 122 -8.41 -5.67 15.67
C THR A 122 -8.17 -7.17 15.74
N PRO A 123 -7.22 -7.75 15.00
CA PRO A 123 -6.98 -9.18 15.09
C PRO A 123 -6.77 -9.55 16.56
N ALA A 124 -7.51 -10.56 17.04
CA ALA A 124 -7.59 -10.95 18.45
C ALA A 124 -6.23 -11.34 19.08
N ALA A 125 -5.15 -11.34 18.31
CA ALA A 125 -3.78 -11.44 18.80
C ALA A 125 -3.21 -10.03 19.07
N MET A 126 -2.99 -9.72 20.36
CA MET A 126 -2.42 -8.48 20.92
C MET A 126 -3.35 -7.30 21.23
N THR A 127 -4.44 -7.54 21.95
CA THR A 127 -4.91 -6.53 22.92
C THR A 127 -4.86 -7.13 24.33
N PRO A 128 -3.78 -6.91 25.10
CA PRO A 128 -3.85 -7.08 26.55
C PRO A 128 -5.02 -6.23 27.07
N PRO A 129 -5.80 -6.69 28.07
CA PRO A 129 -6.90 -5.90 28.61
C PRO A 129 -6.35 -4.57 29.14
N GLY A 130 -6.66 -3.48 28.44
CA GLY A 130 -6.15 -2.13 28.70
C GLY A 130 -6.10 -1.30 27.41
N SER A 131 -6.55 -0.05 27.47
CA SER A 131 -6.47 0.84 26.30
C SER A 131 -5.00 1.17 26.01
N LYS A 132 -4.62 1.35 24.73
CA LYS A 132 -3.26 1.81 24.38
C LYS A 132 -2.84 3.05 25.19
N LEU A 133 -3.81 3.91 25.50
CA LEU A 133 -3.65 5.11 26.32
C LEU A 133 -3.32 4.80 27.78
N SER A 134 -3.89 3.73 28.38
CA SER A 134 -3.57 3.37 29.77
C SER A 134 -2.11 2.95 29.93
N ARG A 135 -1.59 2.14 28.99
CA ARG A 135 -0.18 1.70 28.99
C ARG A 135 0.80 2.86 28.80
N ILE A 136 0.42 3.86 27.98
CA ILE A 136 1.21 5.08 27.81
C ILE A 136 1.20 5.86 29.13
N SER A 137 0.04 6.02 29.77
CA SER A 137 -0.08 6.75 31.04
C SER A 137 0.73 6.10 32.17
N GLU A 138 0.76 4.78 32.27
CA GLU A 138 1.56 4.04 33.27
C GLU A 138 3.07 4.28 33.11
N ALA A 139 3.57 4.32 31.86
CA ALA A 139 4.97 4.58 31.57
C ALA A 139 5.40 6.01 31.98
N PHE A 140 4.49 6.98 31.91
CA PHE A 140 4.74 8.36 32.35
C PHE A 140 4.47 8.56 33.85
N ALA A 141 3.50 7.87 34.43
CA ALA A 141 3.20 7.92 35.87
C ALA A 141 4.40 7.47 36.71
N ASN A 142 5.12 6.44 36.27
CA ASN A 142 6.33 5.94 36.92
C ASN A 142 7.55 6.86 36.76
N LYS A 143 7.46 7.94 35.97
CA LYS A 143 8.54 8.90 35.73
C LYS A 143 8.38 10.22 36.48
N SER A 144 7.30 10.37 37.26
CA SER A 144 6.91 11.61 37.97
C SER A 144 7.81 12.00 39.16
N GLY A 145 8.94 11.32 39.38
CA GLY A 145 9.91 11.66 40.44
C GLY A 145 10.92 12.76 40.07
N GLY A 146 10.89 13.29 38.84
CA GLY A 146 11.82 14.34 38.38
C GLY A 146 11.18 15.73 38.39
N LYS A 147 11.84 16.69 39.06
CA LYS A 147 11.42 18.11 39.21
C LYS A 147 10.83 18.70 37.91
N PRO A 148 9.71 19.46 37.97
CA PRO A 148 9.09 20.04 36.79
C PRO A 148 10.03 21.05 36.13
N LYS A 149 10.40 20.79 34.86
CA LYS A 149 11.01 21.82 33.99
C LYS A 149 9.88 22.59 33.31
N GLY A 150 10.06 23.92 33.26
CA GLY A 150 9.05 24.89 32.81
C GLY A 150 8.44 24.58 31.44
N THR A 151 7.16 24.91 31.31
CA THR A 151 6.34 24.78 30.10
C THR A 151 6.78 25.82 29.06
N TYR A 152 6.80 25.41 27.78
CA TYR A 152 7.19 26.23 26.62
C TYR A 152 6.10 27.18 26.12
N HIS A 153 5.07 27.43 26.92
CA HIS A 153 4.03 28.41 26.61
C HIS A 153 4.14 29.61 27.56
N GLN A 154 5.17 30.41 27.36
CA GLN A 154 5.18 31.81 27.76
C GLN A 154 5.69 32.64 26.58
N GLN A 155 4.75 33.17 25.81
CA GLN A 155 4.91 34.39 25.03
C GLN A 155 3.65 35.23 25.25
#